data_AF-A0A9W8R6C3-F1
#
_entry.id   AF-A0A9W8R6C3-F1
#
_cell.length_a   1.000
_cell.length_b   1.000
_cell.length_c   1.000
_cell.angle_alpha   90.00
_cell.angle_beta   90.00
_cell.angle_gamma   90.00
#
_symmetry.space_group_name_H-M   'P 1'
#
loop_
_entity.id
_entity.type
_entity.pdbx_description
1 polymer ?
#
loop_
_entity_poly.entity_id
_entity_poly.type
_entity_poly.pdbx_seq_one_letter_code
_entity_poly.pdbx_strand_id
1 'polypeptide(L)'
;MEPSISSATASLPPDDASPPRDKFIAIGIDFGTTFSGVSWALSEQPDKIHEISGWPVVNHINQQEVQVPTVYNIDSGKWGYQVTPDMEPVKWFKLLLLNDDDLNKVEHRDIKDSKQLKEARSQLQEHPDKPTALDIVGIYLKKLWDHTYTKLKTMMDIDTIPIRVAIPESPQGGREVSRD
;
A
#
# COMPACT_ATOMS: atom_id res chain seq x y z
N MET A 1 27.93 -25.84 -61.64
CA MET A 1 28.30 -25.41 -60.28
C MET A 1 27.04 -24.85 -59.64
N GLU A 2 26.37 -25.67 -58.83
CA GLU A 2 25.33 -25.23 -57.90
C GLU A 2 25.71 -25.79 -56.53
N PRO A 3 25.60 -25.03 -55.42
CA PRO A 3 25.89 -25.57 -54.11
C PRO A 3 24.62 -26.18 -53.49
N SER A 4 24.69 -27.46 -53.14
CA SER A 4 23.74 -28.12 -52.25
C SER A 4 23.92 -27.57 -50.83
N ILE A 5 22.87 -26.98 -50.26
CA ILE A 5 22.86 -26.50 -48.88
C ILE A 5 22.50 -27.68 -47.98
N SER A 6 23.48 -28.16 -47.21
CA SER A 6 23.30 -29.18 -46.18
C SER A 6 22.59 -28.57 -44.97
N SER A 7 21.44 -29.13 -44.60
CA SER A 7 20.66 -28.73 -43.43
C SER A 7 21.35 -29.23 -42.16
N ALA A 8 21.80 -28.31 -41.31
CA ALA A 8 22.23 -28.61 -39.95
C ALA A 8 21.02 -28.45 -39.01
N THR A 9 20.52 -29.57 -38.50
CA THR A 9 19.60 -29.60 -37.35
C THR A 9 20.34 -29.11 -36.11
N ALA A 10 20.11 -27.87 -35.71
CA ALA A 10 20.48 -27.37 -34.39
C ALA A 10 19.45 -27.87 -33.38
N SER A 11 19.86 -28.78 -32.50
CA SER A 11 19.06 -29.17 -31.33
C SER A 11 18.86 -27.96 -30.42
N LEU A 12 17.61 -27.62 -30.13
CA LEU A 12 17.25 -26.60 -29.16
C LEU A 12 17.76 -27.00 -27.76
N PRO A 13 18.26 -26.04 -26.95
CA PRO A 13 18.62 -26.32 -25.56
C PRO A 13 17.35 -26.64 -24.75
N PRO A 14 17.47 -27.42 -23.65
CA PRO A 14 16.35 -27.73 -22.79
C PRO A 14 15.72 -26.45 -22.21
N ASP A 15 14.41 -26.36 -22.41
CA ASP A 15 13.53 -25.23 -22.10
C ASP A 15 13.17 -25.19 -20.61
N ASP A 16 14.16 -25.18 -19.70
CA ASP A 16 13.89 -24.96 -18.27
C ASP A 16 15.12 -24.53 -17.46
N ALA A 17 15.74 -23.41 -17.85
CA ALA A 17 16.61 -22.68 -16.93
C ALA A 17 16.38 -21.19 -17.12
N SER A 18 15.19 -20.74 -16.72
CA SER A 18 15.04 -19.35 -16.29
C SER A 18 16.20 -19.05 -15.33
N PRO A 19 16.97 -17.96 -15.51
CA PRO A 19 18.02 -17.62 -14.55
C PRO A 19 17.42 -17.62 -13.14
N PRO A 20 18.17 -18.04 -12.10
CA PRO A 20 17.65 -18.07 -10.74
C PRO A 20 17.02 -16.72 -10.43
N ARG A 21 15.70 -16.68 -10.24
CA ARG A 21 15.04 -15.46 -9.81
C ARG A 21 15.59 -15.18 -8.41
N ASP A 22 16.17 -14.00 -8.21
CA ASP A 22 16.65 -13.60 -6.89
C ASP A 22 15.52 -13.82 -5.87
N LYS A 23 15.86 -14.45 -4.73
CA LYS A 23 14.90 -14.67 -3.64
C LYS A 23 14.60 -13.32 -3.01
N PHE A 24 13.32 -12.97 -2.90
CA PHE A 24 12.89 -11.75 -2.23
C PHE A 24 11.51 -11.91 -1.60
N ILE A 25 11.20 -11.04 -0.65
CA ILE A 25 9.85 -10.88 -0.08
C ILE A 25 9.19 -9.73 -0.84
N ALA A 26 8.09 -10.00 -1.51
CA ALA A 26 7.25 -8.98 -2.11
C ALA A 26 6.23 -8.51 -1.05
N ILE A 27 6.09 -7.19 -0.89
CA ILE A 27 5.12 -6.57 0.02
C ILE A 27 4.26 -5.60 -0.78
N GLY A 28 2.94 -5.77 -0.72
CA GLY A 28 1.95 -4.81 -1.21
C GLY A 28 1.34 -4.04 -0.04
N ILE A 29 1.42 -2.71 -0.08
CA ILE A 29 0.77 -1.84 0.90
C ILE A 29 -0.40 -1.12 0.22
N ASP A 30 -1.62 -1.54 0.51
CA ASP A 30 -2.80 -0.79 0.11
C ASP A 30 -3.03 0.36 1.10
N PHE A 31 -2.58 1.56 0.72
CA PHE A 31 -2.87 2.78 1.48
C PHE A 31 -4.19 3.37 1.00
N GLY A 32 -5.31 2.93 1.57
CA GLY A 32 -6.64 3.40 1.20
C GLY A 32 -7.09 4.64 1.98
N THR A 33 -8.16 5.28 1.53
CA THR A 33 -8.72 6.49 2.17
C THR A 33 -9.41 6.18 3.51
N THR A 34 -10.01 4.99 3.64
CA THR A 34 -10.81 4.56 4.80
C THR A 34 -10.11 3.48 5.62
N PHE A 35 -9.59 2.47 4.94
CA PHE A 35 -8.81 1.39 5.52
C PHE A 35 -7.53 1.23 4.70
N SER A 36 -6.50 0.73 5.37
CA SER A 36 -5.25 0.33 4.76
C SER A 36 -4.97 -1.14 5.10
N GLY A 37 -4.21 -1.82 4.25
CA GLY A 37 -3.84 -3.21 4.44
C GLY A 37 -2.45 -3.50 3.92
N VAL A 38 -1.85 -4.58 4.39
CA VAL A 38 -0.54 -5.03 3.89
C VAL A 38 -0.60 -6.52 3.63
N SER A 39 -0.13 -6.92 2.45
CA SER A 39 0.01 -8.32 2.06
C SER A 39 1.41 -8.59 1.56
N TRP A 40 1.83 -9.85 1.62
CA TRP A 40 3.18 -10.27 1.25
C TRP A 40 3.21 -11.66 0.65
N ALA A 41 4.24 -11.96 -0.14
CA ALA A 41 4.53 -13.27 -0.70
C ALA A 41 6.04 -13.47 -0.88
N LEU A 42 6.49 -14.72 -0.88
CA LEU A 42 7.86 -15.05 -1.28
C LEU A 42 7.93 -15.16 -2.80
N SER A 43 9.02 -14.66 -3.41
CA SER A 43 9.23 -14.77 -4.87
C SER A 43 9.25 -16.21 -5.39
N GLU A 44 9.58 -17.18 -4.52
CA GLU A 44 9.56 -18.61 -4.81
C GLU A 44 8.14 -19.22 -4.79
N GLN A 45 7.17 -18.54 -4.17
CA GLN A 45 5.79 -19.00 -4.02
C GLN A 45 4.80 -17.84 -4.26
N PRO A 46 4.77 -17.26 -5.47
CA PRO A 46 4.01 -16.03 -5.76
C PRO A 46 2.50 -16.20 -5.57
N ASP A 47 1.96 -17.40 -5.72
CA ASP A 47 0.53 -17.68 -5.56
C ASP A 47 0.08 -17.77 -4.09
N LYS A 48 1.03 -17.82 -3.15
CA LYS A 48 0.74 -17.86 -1.71
C LYS A 48 0.86 -16.47 -1.11
N ILE A 49 -0.23 -15.74 -1.18
CA ILE A 49 -0.37 -14.40 -0.61
C ILE A 49 -0.77 -14.51 0.86
N HIS A 50 -0.06 -13.80 1.71
CA HIS A 50 -0.31 -13.70 3.14
C HIS A 50 -0.68 -12.26 3.50
N GLU A 51 -1.59 -12.09 4.46
CA GLU A 51 -1.99 -10.77 4.95
C GLU A 51 -1.35 -10.48 6.31
N ILE A 52 -1.02 -9.21 6.54
CA ILE A 52 -0.59 -8.72 7.85
C ILE A 52 -1.83 -8.42 8.69
N SER A 53 -1.82 -8.91 9.93
CA SER A 53 -2.86 -8.68 10.93
C SER A 53 -2.23 -8.41 12.30
N GLY A 54 -3.03 -8.40 13.36
CA GLY A 54 -2.54 -8.14 14.71
C GLY A 54 -2.14 -6.69 14.93
N TRP A 55 -2.80 -5.76 14.22
CA TRP A 55 -2.57 -4.32 14.32
C TRP A 55 -2.64 -3.84 15.78
N PRO A 56 -1.94 -2.75 16.15
CA PRO A 56 -2.05 -2.16 17.47
C PRO A 56 -3.51 -1.76 17.75
N VAL A 57 -4.08 -2.28 18.83
CA VAL A 57 -5.49 -2.08 19.22
C VAL A 57 -5.57 -1.64 20.67
N VAL A 58 -6.57 -0.82 21.02
CA VAL A 58 -6.93 -0.58 22.43
C VAL A 58 -7.76 -1.75 22.98
N ASN A 59 -8.64 -2.33 22.16
CA ASN A 59 -9.49 -3.45 22.52
C ASN A 59 -9.19 -4.67 21.64
N HIS A 60 -9.13 -5.85 22.24
CA HIS A 60 -8.71 -7.09 21.56
C HIS A 60 -9.68 -7.58 20.46
N ILE A 61 -10.85 -6.97 20.31
CA ILE A 61 -11.90 -7.36 19.35
C ILE A 61 -11.37 -7.36 17.90
N ASN A 62 -10.51 -6.40 17.55
CA ASN A 62 -10.04 -6.21 16.17
C ASN A 62 -8.65 -6.81 15.90
N GLN A 63 -8.16 -7.70 16.77
CA GLN A 63 -6.80 -8.26 16.61
C GLN A 63 -6.62 -9.12 15.36
N GLN A 64 -7.71 -9.72 14.87
CA GLN A 64 -7.66 -10.61 13.70
C GLN A 64 -7.93 -9.88 12.39
N GLU A 65 -8.23 -8.58 12.44
CA GLU A 65 -8.48 -7.79 11.24
C GLU A 65 -7.22 -7.71 10.37
N VAL A 66 -7.40 -7.94 9.08
CA VAL A 66 -6.33 -7.86 8.06
C VAL A 66 -6.19 -6.47 7.47
N GLN A 67 -7.15 -5.59 7.75
CA GLN A 67 -7.12 -4.17 7.43
C GLN A 67 -7.18 -3.33 8.71
N VAL A 68 -6.64 -2.11 8.63
CA VAL A 68 -6.56 -1.15 9.73
C VAL A 68 -7.13 0.20 9.27
N PRO A 69 -7.92 0.92 10.10
CA PRO A 69 -8.45 2.22 9.71
C PRO A 69 -7.36 3.22 9.30
N THR A 70 -7.60 3.96 8.24
CA THR A 70 -6.74 5.07 7.78
C THR A 70 -7.03 6.33 8.56
N VAL A 71 -6.64 6.30 9.84
CA VAL A 71 -6.84 7.39 10.79
C VAL A 71 -5.57 7.61 11.59
N TYR A 72 -5.27 8.87 11.90
CA TYR A 72 -4.11 9.27 12.69
C TYR A 72 -4.47 10.47 13.57
N ASN A 73 -4.23 10.38 14.87
CA ASN A 73 -4.38 11.51 15.77
C ASN A 73 -3.01 12.16 16.01
N ILE A 74 -2.90 13.44 15.68
CA ILE A 74 -1.65 14.20 15.70
C ILE A 74 -1.09 14.29 17.12
N ASP A 75 -1.94 14.65 18.10
CA ASP A 75 -1.52 14.91 19.48
C ASP A 75 -0.98 13.66 20.19
N SER A 76 -1.66 12.52 20.04
CA SER A 76 -1.31 11.28 20.75
C SER A 76 -0.39 10.36 19.95
N GLY A 77 -0.23 10.60 18.65
CA GLY A 77 0.46 9.71 17.73
C GLY A 77 -0.22 8.34 17.54
N LYS A 78 -1.45 8.17 18.04
CA LYS A 78 -2.26 6.95 17.86
C LYS A 78 -2.82 6.88 16.44
N TRP A 79 -3.00 5.66 15.95
CA TRP A 79 -3.42 5.39 14.59
C TRP A 79 -4.27 4.12 14.53
N GLY A 80 -5.04 3.96 13.44
CA GLY A 80 -5.82 2.75 13.24
C GLY A 80 -6.74 2.44 14.42
N TYR A 81 -6.73 1.19 14.88
CA TYR A 81 -7.53 0.73 16.02
C TYR A 81 -7.04 1.22 17.39
N GLN A 82 -5.96 2.01 17.45
CA GLN A 82 -5.57 2.68 18.69
C GLN A 82 -6.37 3.95 18.95
N VAL A 83 -7.01 4.50 17.91
CA VAL A 83 -7.82 5.71 18.02
C VAL A 83 -9.17 5.38 18.62
N THR A 84 -9.56 6.11 19.65
CA THR A 84 -10.81 5.93 20.39
C THR A 84 -11.84 7.02 20.03
N PRO A 85 -13.14 6.82 20.29
CA PRO A 85 -14.20 7.75 19.86
C PRO A 85 -14.12 9.17 20.45
N ASP A 86 -13.42 9.34 21.57
CA ASP A 86 -13.18 10.62 22.26
C ASP A 86 -12.01 11.44 21.67
N MET A 87 -11.29 10.88 20.70
CA MET A 87 -10.22 11.58 20.00
C MET A 87 -10.73 12.26 18.74
N GLU A 88 -9.99 13.29 18.32
CA GLU A 88 -10.18 13.97 17.03
C GLU A 88 -9.05 13.58 16.07
N PRO A 89 -9.10 12.40 15.42
CA PRO A 89 -8.09 11.99 14.46
C PRO A 89 -8.30 12.68 13.10
N VAL A 90 -7.20 12.88 12.38
CA VAL A 90 -7.22 13.18 10.96
C VAL A 90 -7.66 11.93 10.20
N LYS A 91 -8.68 12.09 9.36
CA LYS A 91 -9.22 11.08 8.45
C LYS A 91 -9.04 11.57 7.02
N TRP A 92 -9.08 10.65 6.05
CA TRP A 92 -9.02 10.99 4.62
C TRP A 92 -7.78 11.82 4.21
N PHE A 93 -6.71 11.78 5.02
CA PHE A 93 -5.48 12.54 4.77
C PHE A 93 -4.73 12.08 3.51
N LYS A 94 -5.01 10.89 2.98
CA LYS A 94 -4.56 10.47 1.63
C LYS A 94 -4.98 11.46 0.55
N LEU A 95 -6.21 11.98 0.64
CA LEU A 95 -6.78 12.88 -0.37
C LEU A 95 -6.15 14.28 -0.32
N LEU A 96 -5.43 14.60 0.76
CA LEU A 96 -4.67 15.85 0.86
C LEU A 96 -3.42 15.85 -0.04
N LEU A 97 -3.03 14.71 -0.59
CA LEU A 97 -1.97 14.59 -1.58
C LEU A 97 -2.42 14.99 -2.99
N LEU A 98 -3.73 15.05 -3.24
CA LEU A 98 -4.27 15.47 -4.52
C LEU A 98 -4.04 16.97 -4.70
N ASN A 99 -3.53 17.35 -5.87
CA ASN A 99 -3.45 18.74 -6.26
C ASN A 99 -4.86 19.29 -6.58
N ASP A 100 -4.96 20.62 -6.69
CA ASP A 100 -6.24 21.27 -6.97
C ASP A 100 -6.81 20.88 -8.35
N ASP A 101 -5.97 20.63 -9.35
CA ASP A 101 -6.41 20.24 -10.69
C ASP A 101 -7.12 18.88 -10.68
N ASP A 102 -6.59 17.91 -9.93
CA ASP A 102 -7.21 16.61 -9.72
C ASP A 102 -8.54 16.75 -8.98
N LEU A 103 -8.60 17.57 -7.92
CA LEU A 103 -9.84 17.82 -7.18
C LEU A 103 -10.89 18.61 -7.97
N ASN A 104 -10.47 19.36 -9.00
CA ASN A 104 -11.36 20.12 -9.88
C ASN A 104 -11.98 19.26 -10.99
N LYS A 105 -11.51 18.01 -11.19
CA LYS A 105 -12.14 17.08 -12.13
C LYS A 105 -13.59 16.82 -11.72
N VAL A 106 -14.49 16.74 -12.71
CA VAL A 106 -15.93 16.61 -12.48
C VAL A 106 -16.26 15.37 -11.63
N GLU A 107 -15.52 14.29 -11.82
CA GLU A 107 -15.63 13.03 -11.06
C GLU A 107 -15.20 13.14 -9.58
N HIS A 108 -14.58 14.24 -9.18
CA HIS A 108 -14.08 14.47 -7.82
C HIS A 108 -14.74 15.67 -7.12
N ARG A 109 -15.75 16.29 -7.73
CA ARG A 109 -16.47 17.43 -7.11
C ARG A 109 -17.04 17.08 -5.74
N ASP A 110 -17.66 15.90 -5.61
CA ASP A 110 -18.23 15.44 -4.34
C ASP A 110 -17.15 15.20 -3.27
N ILE A 111 -15.95 14.80 -3.69
CA ILE A 111 -14.79 14.63 -2.80
C ILE A 111 -14.28 15.99 -2.33
N LYS A 112 -14.10 16.93 -3.25
CA LYS A 112 -13.63 18.30 -2.95
C LYS A 112 -14.53 19.00 -1.95
N ASP A 113 -15.84 18.79 -2.06
CA ASP A 113 -16.83 19.42 -1.18
C ASP A 113 -17.16 18.64 0.09
N SER A 114 -16.61 17.43 0.24
CA SER A 114 -16.84 16.57 1.40
C SER A 114 -16.44 17.25 2.72
N LYS A 115 -17.24 17.01 3.76
CA LYS A 115 -16.97 17.51 5.11
C LYS A 115 -15.62 16.98 5.62
N GLN A 116 -15.33 15.71 5.37
CA GLN A 116 -14.13 15.02 5.84
C GLN A 116 -12.85 15.64 5.28
N LEU A 117 -12.81 15.97 3.98
CA LEU A 117 -11.63 16.60 3.39
C LEU A 117 -11.43 18.03 3.91
N LYS A 118 -12.52 18.78 4.07
CA LYS A 118 -12.48 20.14 4.65
C LYS A 118 -12.00 20.10 6.10
N GLU A 119 -12.49 19.16 6.89
CA GLU A 119 -12.10 18.94 8.28
C GLU A 119 -10.63 18.54 8.41
N ALA A 120 -10.15 17.61 7.57
CA ALA A 120 -8.73 17.25 7.54
C ALA A 120 -7.83 18.45 7.21
N ARG A 121 -8.23 19.31 6.25
CA ARG A 121 -7.51 20.56 5.95
C ARG A 121 -7.50 21.52 7.14
N SER A 122 -8.65 21.71 7.79
CA SER A 122 -8.79 22.57 8.97
C SER A 122 -7.88 22.10 10.10
N GLN A 123 -7.94 20.80 10.43
CA GLN A 123 -7.12 20.20 11.48
C GLN A 123 -5.62 20.46 11.26
N LEU A 124 -5.10 20.28 10.05
CA LEU A 124 -3.68 20.55 9.76
C LEU A 124 -3.33 22.04 9.82
N GLN A 125 -4.20 22.93 9.33
CA GLN A 125 -3.96 24.38 9.29
C GLN A 125 -4.04 25.04 10.67
N GLU A 126 -4.95 24.56 11.51
CA GLU A 126 -5.25 25.12 12.83
C GLU A 126 -4.37 24.50 13.93
N HIS A 127 -3.75 23.33 13.68
CA HIS A 127 -2.85 22.71 14.63
C HIS A 127 -1.63 23.61 14.91
N PRO A 128 -1.18 23.76 16.18
CA PRO A 128 -0.04 24.60 16.55
C PRO A 128 1.24 24.30 15.75
N ASP A 129 1.53 23.02 15.54
CA ASP A 129 2.73 22.55 14.82
C ASP A 129 2.61 22.62 13.28
N LYS A 130 1.40 22.90 12.76
CA LYS A 130 1.10 23.00 11.32
C LYS A 130 1.68 21.86 10.47
N PRO A 131 1.42 20.58 10.78
CA PRO A 131 1.95 19.48 10.01
C PRO A 131 1.40 19.51 8.58
N THR A 132 2.24 19.14 7.62
CA THR A 132 1.82 19.04 6.22
C THR A 132 1.10 17.72 5.96
N ALA A 133 0.37 17.65 4.85
CA ALA A 133 -0.22 16.39 4.37
C ALA A 133 0.83 15.28 4.22
N LEU A 134 2.02 15.64 3.73
CA LEU A 134 3.13 14.71 3.54
C LEU A 134 3.65 14.18 4.87
N ASP A 135 3.71 15.02 5.92
CA ASP A 135 4.13 14.59 7.25
C ASP A 135 3.17 13.53 7.80
N ILE A 136 1.86 13.79 7.74
CA ILE A 136 0.85 12.85 8.25
C ILE A 136 0.86 11.53 7.47
N VAL A 137 0.92 11.60 6.14
CA VAL A 137 1.01 10.42 5.28
C VAL A 137 2.29 9.64 5.57
N GLY A 138 3.44 10.32 5.63
CA GLY A 138 4.74 9.71 5.88
C GLY A 138 4.79 9.00 7.24
N ILE A 139 4.27 9.65 8.29
CA ILE A 139 4.17 9.07 9.63
C ILE A 139 3.26 7.83 9.62
N TYR A 140 2.10 7.91 8.97
CA TYR A 140 1.16 6.78 8.90
C TYR A 140 1.75 5.58 8.13
N LEU A 141 2.35 5.82 6.96
CA LEU A 141 3.01 4.78 6.18
C LEU A 141 4.19 4.16 6.94
N LYS A 142 4.95 4.96 7.69
CA LYS A 142 6.01 4.44 8.56
C LYS A 142 5.44 3.51 9.63
N LYS A 143 4.31 3.84 10.24
CA LYS A 143 3.66 2.97 11.24
C LYS A 143 3.17 1.65 10.66
N LEU A 144 2.58 1.67 9.46
CA LEU A 144 2.23 0.45 8.71
C LEU A 144 3.47 -0.42 8.46
N TRP A 145 4.56 0.21 8.01
CA TRP A 145 5.82 -0.46 7.73
C TRP A 145 6.44 -1.06 8.99
N ASP A 146 6.57 -0.28 10.06
CA ASP A 146 7.16 -0.73 11.33
C ASP A 146 6.40 -1.95 11.86
N HIS A 147 5.06 -1.92 11.85
CA HIS A 147 4.23 -3.06 12.26
C HIS A 147 4.45 -4.28 11.38
N THR A 148 4.42 -4.10 10.05
CA THR A 148 4.66 -5.15 9.06
C THR A 148 6.00 -5.82 9.28
N TYR A 149 7.06 -5.00 9.40
CA TYR A 149 8.42 -5.46 9.58
C TYR A 149 8.59 -6.24 10.89
N THR A 150 8.03 -5.73 11.99
CA THR A 150 7.98 -6.46 13.27
C THR A 150 7.26 -7.80 13.12
N LYS A 151 6.10 -7.82 12.44
CA LYS A 151 5.32 -9.05 12.27
C LYS A 151 6.06 -10.08 11.44
N LEU A 152 6.70 -9.68 10.35
CA LEU A 152 7.49 -10.57 9.50
C LEU A 152 8.70 -11.15 10.24
N LYS A 153 9.38 -10.34 11.09
CA LYS A 153 10.47 -10.82 11.96
C LYS A 153 10.06 -11.94 12.91
N THR A 154 8.78 -12.02 13.28
CA THR A 154 8.28 -13.14 14.12
C THR A 154 8.09 -14.44 13.34
N MET A 155 8.04 -14.38 12.00
CA MET A 155 7.74 -15.53 11.13
C MET A 155 8.97 -16.06 10.42
N MET A 156 9.94 -15.19 10.10
CA MET A 156 11.15 -15.54 9.35
C MET A 156 12.26 -14.51 9.56
N ASP A 157 13.49 -14.89 9.21
CA ASP A 157 14.65 -13.98 9.21
C ASP A 157 14.66 -13.11 7.94
N ILE A 158 13.96 -11.97 8.01
CA ILE A 158 13.87 -11.02 6.90
C ILE A 158 15.12 -10.16 6.69
N ASP A 159 16.09 -10.18 7.62
CA ASP A 159 17.28 -9.31 7.51
C ASP A 159 18.27 -9.84 6.47
N THR A 160 18.10 -11.09 6.03
CA THR A 160 18.94 -11.76 5.03
C THR A 160 18.32 -11.81 3.64
N ILE A 161 17.05 -11.42 3.51
CA ILE A 161 16.27 -11.54 2.26
C ILE A 161 15.91 -10.13 1.76
N PRO A 162 16.21 -9.78 0.51
CA PRO A 162 15.76 -8.52 -0.08
C PRO A 162 14.24 -8.35 0.02
N ILE A 163 13.80 -7.15 0.38
CA ILE A 163 12.37 -6.81 0.43
C ILE A 163 12.05 -5.84 -0.70
N ARG A 164 11.02 -6.16 -1.48
CA ARG A 164 10.48 -5.30 -2.54
C ARG A 164 9.10 -4.84 -2.14
N VAL A 165 8.90 -3.53 -2.08
CA VAL A 165 7.64 -2.92 -1.62
C VAL A 165 6.97 -2.22 -2.80
N ALA A 166 5.67 -2.43 -2.96
CA ALA A 166 4.83 -1.68 -3.87
C ALA A 166 3.66 -1.06 -3.09
N ILE A 167 3.37 0.21 -3.37
CA ILE A 167 2.17 0.90 -2.89
C ILE A 167 1.29 1.11 -4.14
N PRO A 168 0.35 0.20 -4.46
CA PRO A 168 -0.49 0.34 -5.63
C PRO A 168 -1.32 1.62 -5.55
N GLU A 169 -1.38 2.34 -6.67
CA GLU A 169 -2.38 3.38 -6.84
C GLU A 169 -3.76 2.72 -6.88
N SER A 170 -4.74 3.35 -6.24
CA SER A 170 -6.14 2.91 -6.37
C SER A 170 -6.51 3.00 -7.85
N PRO A 171 -7.13 1.98 -8.47
CA PRO A 171 -7.51 2.04 -9.88
C PRO A 171 -8.40 3.26 -10.10
N GLN A 172 -7.85 4.29 -10.74
CA GLN A 172 -8.65 5.35 -11.33
C GLN A 172 -9.44 4.67 -12.45
N GLY A 173 -10.77 4.58 -12.31
CA GLY A 173 -11.64 3.77 -13.15
C GLY A 173 -11.40 3.98 -14.64
N GLY A 174 -10.55 3.15 -15.23
CA GLY A 174 -10.37 3.08 -16.67
C GLY A 174 -11.61 2.40 -17.24
N ARG A 175 -12.45 3.15 -17.96
CA ARG A 175 -13.42 2.55 -18.87
C ARG A 175 -12.64 1.72 -19.88
N GLU A 176 -12.71 0.41 -19.72
CA GLU A 176 -12.44 -0.51 -20.81
C GLU A 176 -13.51 -0.26 -21.88
N VAL A 177 -13.14 0.51 -22.90
CA VAL A 177 -13.93 0.57 -24.12
C VAL A 177 -13.60 -0.72 -24.87
N SER A 178 -14.36 -1.77 -24.57
CA SER A 178 -14.45 -2.93 -25.45
C SER A 178 -14.93 -2.42 -26.81
N ARG A 179 -14.04 -2.45 -27.80
CA ARG A 179 -14.44 -2.36 -29.20
C ARG A 179 -14.79 -3.77 -29.63
N ASP A 180 -16.09 -3.99 -29.85
CA ASP A 180 -16.61 -5.06 -30.70
C ASP A 180 -16.16 -4.86 -32.16
#